data_AF-A0A967NDP2-F1
#
_entry.id   AF-A0A967NDP2-F1
#
_cell.length_a   1.000
_cell.length_b   1.000
_cell.length_c   1.000
_cell.angle_alpha   90.00
_cell.angle_beta   90.00
_cell.angle_gamma   90.00
#
_symmetry.space_group_name_H-M   'P 1'
#
loop_
_entity.id
_entity.type
_entity.pdbx_description
1 polymer ?
#
loop_
_entity_poly.entity_id
_entity_poly.type
_entity_poly.pdbx_seq_one_letter_code
_entity_poly.pdbx_strand_id
1 'polypeptide(L)'
;GPALFEEAAALLGQQGLPSVVAERLQPWAATLILSVPPAQSGMFLDRQLYELARNGGKRIVALETLGEQIELFAGMQPSDQLALLRQAVGQFHRLPQRVEEMTAAYLARDLGLLEKLARNSMGDDPRLAQTIGQRIVIDRNARMVERLLPLLREGSVFVAVGALHLPGPDGMLSLLREAGYGVSVAY
;
A
#
# COMPACT_ATOMS: atom_id res chain seq x y z
N GLY A 1 23.81 -4.01 7.37
CA GLY A 1 25.13 -3.70 7.94
C GLY A 1 25.08 -2.34 8.61
N PRO A 2 26.09 -1.97 9.42
CA PRO A 2 26.08 -0.74 10.23
C PRO A 2 25.79 0.53 9.41
N ALA A 3 26.41 0.69 8.24
CA ALA A 3 26.19 1.85 7.38
C ALA A 3 24.73 2.04 6.93
N LEU A 4 24.04 0.97 6.49
CA LEU A 4 22.63 1.04 6.09
C LEU A 4 21.72 1.45 7.26
N PHE A 5 22.06 0.99 8.47
CA PHE A 5 21.30 1.31 9.67
C PHE A 5 21.48 2.77 10.08
N GLU A 6 22.72 3.28 10.07
CA GLU A 6 23.01 4.69 10.35
C GLU A 6 22.32 5.62 9.35
N GLU A 7 22.38 5.27 8.05
CA GLU A 7 21.71 6.03 7.00
C GLU A 7 20.18 6.02 7.18
N ALA A 8 19.58 4.85 7.43
CA ALA A 8 18.15 4.75 7.71
C ALA A 8 17.75 5.58 8.95
N ALA A 9 18.53 5.51 10.04
CA ALA A 9 18.26 6.27 11.26
C ALA A 9 18.34 7.78 11.03
N ALA A 10 19.30 8.25 10.24
CA ALA A 10 19.42 9.66 9.86
C ALA A 10 18.21 10.14 9.04
N LEU A 11 17.75 9.34 8.07
CA LEU A 11 16.57 9.68 7.27
C LEU A 11 15.27 9.64 8.08
N LEU A 12 15.12 8.69 9.00
CA LEU A 12 14.00 8.65 9.94
C LEU A 12 14.01 9.90 10.85
N GLY A 13 15.20 10.35 11.27
CA GLY A 13 15.38 11.60 11.98
C GLY A 13 14.89 12.82 11.19
N GLN A 14 15.12 12.86 9.87
CA GLN A 14 14.59 13.92 9.00
C GLN A 14 13.05 13.93 8.93
N GLN A 15 12.41 12.77 9.13
CA GLN A 15 10.95 12.67 9.26
C GLN A 15 10.44 12.97 10.69
N GLY A 16 11.31 13.38 11.61
CA GLY A 16 10.95 13.78 12.97
C GLY A 16 10.95 12.64 14.00
N LEU A 17 11.45 11.45 13.64
CA LEU A 17 11.59 10.37 14.62
C LEU A 17 12.83 10.60 15.52
N PRO A 18 12.70 10.52 16.85
CA PRO A 18 13.86 10.56 17.74
C PRO A 18 14.83 9.41 17.46
N SER A 19 16.14 9.68 17.53
CA SER A 19 17.19 8.68 17.25
C SER A 19 17.03 7.39 18.06
N VAL A 20 16.71 7.52 19.36
CA VAL A 20 16.47 6.38 20.26
C VAL A 20 15.33 5.47 19.81
N VAL A 21 14.35 6.01 19.07
CA VAL A 21 13.25 5.24 18.49
C VAL A 21 13.73 4.61 17.19
N ALA A 22 14.35 5.40 16.31
CA ALA A 22 14.86 4.94 15.02
C ALA A 22 15.81 3.73 15.18
N GLU A 23 16.67 3.76 16.19
CA GLU A 23 17.64 2.70 16.47
C GLU A 23 17.02 1.36 16.91
N ARG A 24 15.76 1.38 17.37
CA ARG A 24 15.06 0.18 17.87
C ARG A 24 14.08 -0.39 16.86
N LEU A 25 13.88 0.27 15.73
CA LEU A 25 12.97 -0.20 14.70
C LEU A 25 13.51 -1.45 14.01
N GLN A 26 12.61 -2.41 13.79
CA GLN A 26 12.89 -3.52 12.89
C GLN A 26 12.99 -3.01 11.43
N PRO A 27 13.77 -3.67 10.56
CA PRO A 27 13.98 -3.21 9.18
C PRO A 27 12.69 -3.01 8.38
N TRP A 28 11.69 -3.89 8.57
CA TRP A 28 10.39 -3.76 7.93
C TRP A 28 9.64 -2.49 8.35
N ALA A 29 9.71 -2.11 9.63
CA ALA A 29 9.03 -0.93 10.15
C ALA A 29 9.69 0.37 9.67
N ALA A 30 11.03 0.40 9.69
CA ALA A 30 11.80 1.50 9.11
C ALA A 30 11.50 1.69 7.62
N THR A 31 11.37 0.58 6.87
CA THR A 31 10.99 0.61 5.45
C THR A 31 9.64 1.31 5.25
N LEU A 32 8.61 0.95 6.04
CA LEU A 32 7.27 1.52 5.89
C LEU A 32 7.26 3.03 6.16
N ILE A 33 7.97 3.48 7.20
CA ILE A 33 8.05 4.89 7.57
C ILE A 33 8.79 5.68 6.48
N LEU A 34 9.95 5.19 6.03
CA LEU A 34 10.73 5.83 4.97
C LEU A 34 10.04 5.84 3.60
N SER A 35 9.05 4.96 3.38
CA SER A 35 8.31 4.85 2.12
C SER A 35 7.11 5.79 2.02
N VAL A 36 6.78 6.52 3.08
CA VAL A 36 5.66 7.48 3.11
C VAL A 36 6.22 8.85 3.49
N PRO A 37 5.97 9.91 2.69
CA PRO A 37 6.41 11.24 3.09
C PRO A 37 5.62 11.71 4.33
N PRO A 38 6.19 12.58 5.16
CA PRO A 38 5.44 13.20 6.26
C PRO A 38 4.19 13.88 5.73
N ALA A 39 3.07 13.71 6.43
CA ALA A 39 1.83 14.40 6.08
C ALA A 39 2.05 15.92 6.23
N GLN A 40 1.83 16.67 5.16
CA GLN A 40 1.99 18.13 5.19
C GLN A 40 0.75 18.81 5.78
N SER A 41 -0.44 18.34 5.42
CA SER A 41 -1.72 18.84 5.93
C SER A 41 -2.86 17.87 5.58
N GLY A 42 -4.06 18.15 6.09
CA GLY A 42 -5.27 17.42 5.76
C GLY A 42 -5.38 16.04 6.39
N MET A 43 -6.42 15.32 5.99
CA MET A 43 -6.72 13.97 6.46
C MET A 43 -6.62 13.00 5.29
N PHE A 44 -6.01 11.82 5.49
CA PHE A 44 -6.00 10.76 4.49
C PHE A 44 -7.43 10.41 4.03
N LEU A 45 -7.61 10.21 2.72
CA LEU A 45 -8.92 9.96 2.11
C LEU A 45 -9.64 8.76 2.76
N ASP A 46 -8.93 7.67 2.99
CA ASP A 46 -9.49 6.47 3.63
C ASP A 46 -10.03 6.77 5.03
N ARG A 47 -9.33 7.62 5.79
CA ARG A 47 -9.79 8.06 7.11
C ARG A 47 -11.01 8.97 6.98
N GLN A 48 -11.06 9.86 6.00
CA GLN A 48 -12.24 10.69 5.75
C GLN A 48 -13.46 9.82 5.43
N LEU A 49 -13.32 8.84 4.52
CA LEU A 49 -14.39 7.91 4.14
C LEU A 49 -14.86 7.07 5.34
N TYR A 50 -13.92 6.58 6.14
CA TYR A 50 -14.24 5.84 7.38
C TYR A 50 -15.04 6.69 8.36
N GLU A 51 -14.60 7.92 8.64
CA GLU A 51 -15.30 8.85 9.53
C GLU A 51 -16.69 9.21 9.01
N LEU A 52 -16.84 9.40 7.69
CA LEU A 52 -18.10 9.70 7.04
C LEU A 52 -19.09 8.52 7.18
N ALA A 53 -18.62 7.29 6.94
CA ALA A 53 -19.41 6.08 7.15
C ALA A 53 -19.82 5.90 8.62
N ARG A 54 -18.88 6.13 9.55
CA ARG A 54 -19.11 6.01 11.00
C ARG A 54 -20.13 7.02 11.49
N ASN A 55 -19.96 8.30 11.15
CA ASN A 55 -20.88 9.37 11.55
C ASN A 55 -22.27 9.21 10.89
N GLY A 56 -22.33 8.58 9.72
CA GLY A 56 -23.57 8.22 9.04
C GLY A 56 -24.24 6.94 9.56
N GLY A 57 -23.73 6.33 10.65
CA GLY A 57 -24.29 5.11 11.24
C GLY A 57 -24.24 3.89 10.31
N LYS A 58 -23.32 3.87 9.33
CA LYS A 58 -23.19 2.75 8.38
C LYS A 58 -22.50 1.57 9.06
N ARG A 59 -22.89 0.35 8.69
CA ARG A 59 -22.14 -0.87 9.03
C ARG A 59 -20.78 -0.80 8.32
N ILE A 60 -19.71 -0.80 9.08
CA ILE A 60 -18.34 -0.81 8.55
C ILE A 60 -17.80 -2.23 8.66
N VAL A 61 -17.32 -2.76 7.53
CA VAL A 61 -16.66 -4.07 7.45
C VAL A 61 -15.29 -3.87 6.85
N ALA A 62 -14.26 -4.32 7.56
CA ALA A 62 -12.90 -4.28 7.06
C ALA A 62 -12.64 -5.51 6.17
N LEU A 63 -12.11 -5.30 4.95
CA LEU A 63 -11.69 -6.39 4.08
C LEU A 63 -10.35 -6.99 4.52
N GLU A 64 -9.57 -6.25 5.32
CA GLU A 64 -8.30 -6.67 5.90
C GLU A 64 -8.16 -6.11 7.32
N THR A 65 -7.39 -6.79 8.15
CA THR A 65 -7.02 -6.34 9.50
C THR A 65 -5.65 -5.67 9.48
N LEU A 66 -5.38 -4.83 10.49
CA LEU A 66 -4.06 -4.22 10.67
C LEU A 66 -2.95 -5.28 10.86
N GLY A 67 -3.25 -6.35 11.60
CA GLY A 67 -2.30 -7.45 11.81
C GLY A 67 -1.91 -8.15 10.51
N GLU A 68 -2.88 -8.35 9.61
CA GLU A 68 -2.60 -8.91 8.29
C GLU A 68 -1.68 -8.01 7.47
N GLN A 69 -1.89 -6.69 7.49
CA GLN A 69 -1.01 -5.76 6.77
C GLN A 69 0.41 -5.70 7.35
N ILE A 70 0.56 -5.77 8.68
CA ILE A 70 1.87 -5.81 9.34
C ILE A 70 2.62 -7.09 8.97
N GLU A 71 1.93 -8.23 9.02
CA GLU A 71 2.53 -9.55 8.78
C GLU A 71 3.09 -9.69 7.36
N LEU A 72 2.56 -8.96 6.38
CA LEU A 72 3.09 -8.94 5.00
C LEU A 72 4.58 -8.60 4.97
N PHE A 73 5.00 -7.64 5.80
CA PHE A 73 6.38 -7.16 5.87
C PHE A 73 7.16 -7.81 7.02
N ALA A 74 6.54 -7.95 8.19
CA ALA A 74 7.18 -8.56 9.35
C ALA A 74 7.51 -10.05 9.14
N GLY A 75 6.68 -10.77 8.38
CA GLY A 75 6.86 -12.17 8.03
C GLY A 75 7.71 -12.42 6.78
N MET A 76 8.40 -11.40 6.25
CA MET A 76 9.37 -11.58 5.16
C MET A 76 10.69 -12.14 5.69
N GLN A 77 11.46 -12.82 4.82
CA GLN A 77 12.81 -13.25 5.16
C GLN A 77 13.67 -12.05 5.56
N PRO A 78 14.56 -12.17 6.57
CA PRO A 78 15.41 -11.06 7.01
C PRO A 78 16.22 -10.43 5.86
N SER A 79 16.67 -11.22 4.90
CA SER A 79 17.36 -10.74 3.69
C SER A 79 16.50 -9.81 2.85
N ASP A 80 15.21 -10.11 2.72
CA ASP A 80 14.28 -9.35 1.91
C ASP A 80 13.85 -8.07 2.63
N GLN A 81 13.68 -8.11 3.96
CA GLN A 81 13.48 -6.89 4.76
C GLN A 81 14.66 -5.93 4.66
N LEU A 82 15.90 -6.44 4.65
CA LEU A 82 17.10 -5.62 4.46
C LEU A 82 17.20 -5.07 3.03
N ALA A 83 16.80 -5.85 2.03
CA ALA A 83 16.78 -5.39 0.64
C ALA A 83 15.75 -4.26 0.44
N LEU A 84 14.55 -4.41 1.02
CA LEU A 84 13.52 -3.38 1.06
C LEU A 84 13.98 -2.11 1.76
N LEU A 85 14.64 -2.24 2.92
CA LEU A 85 15.16 -1.09 3.64
C LEU A 85 16.19 -0.33 2.80
N ARG A 86 17.10 -1.05 2.13
CA ARG A 86 18.09 -0.45 1.22
C ARG A 86 17.42 0.30 0.08
N GLN A 87 16.36 -0.26 -0.49
CA GLN A 87 15.59 0.40 -1.54
C GLN A 87 14.87 1.65 -1.02
N ALA A 88 14.24 1.58 0.15
CA ALA A 88 13.56 2.73 0.76
C ALA A 88 14.55 3.88 1.03
N VAL A 89 15.72 3.58 1.60
CA VAL A 89 16.81 4.54 1.81
C VAL A 89 17.26 5.16 0.48
N GLY A 90 17.57 4.35 -0.53
CA GLY A 90 18.02 4.84 -1.84
C GLY A 90 16.98 5.63 -2.64
N GLN A 91 15.69 5.49 -2.32
CA GLN A 91 14.59 6.21 -2.99
C GLN A 91 14.02 7.36 -2.17
N PHE A 92 14.46 7.56 -0.93
CA PHE A 92 13.89 8.53 0.00
C PHE A 92 13.79 9.94 -0.59
N HIS A 93 14.87 10.44 -1.21
CA HIS A 93 14.87 11.79 -1.80
C HIS A 93 14.04 11.93 -3.08
N ARG A 94 13.69 10.81 -3.73
CA ARG A 94 12.79 10.78 -4.90
C ARG A 94 11.32 10.59 -4.50
N LEU A 95 11.05 10.30 -3.23
CA LEU A 95 9.71 10.02 -2.74
C LEU A 95 8.72 11.17 -2.98
N PRO A 96 9.04 12.46 -2.74
CA PRO A 96 8.10 13.54 -3.00
C PRO A 96 7.63 13.60 -4.46
N GLN A 97 8.58 13.54 -5.41
CA GLN A 97 8.27 13.54 -6.84
C GLN A 97 7.40 12.34 -7.23
N ARG A 98 7.73 11.13 -6.73
CA ARG A 98 6.94 9.93 -7.01
C ARG A 98 5.50 10.04 -6.50
N VAL A 99 5.32 10.62 -5.31
CA VAL A 99 4.00 10.84 -4.72
C VAL A 99 3.19 11.84 -5.52
N GLU A 100 3.82 12.91 -6.04
CA GLU A 100 3.19 13.86 -6.95
C GLU A 100 2.76 13.19 -8.26
N GLU A 101 3.63 12.41 -8.89
CA GLU A 101 3.33 11.67 -10.12
C GLU A 101 2.17 10.68 -9.92
N MET A 102 2.18 9.92 -8.82
CA MET A 102 1.09 9.00 -8.48
C MET A 102 -0.21 9.74 -8.17
N THR A 103 -0.14 10.88 -7.50
CA THR A 103 -1.32 11.70 -7.18
C THR A 103 -1.93 12.28 -8.44
N ALA A 104 -1.11 12.77 -9.38
CA ALA A 104 -1.57 13.26 -10.68
C ALA A 104 -2.27 12.14 -11.47
N ALA A 105 -1.68 10.95 -11.53
CA ALA A 105 -2.29 9.79 -12.19
C ALA A 105 -3.61 9.37 -11.51
N TYR A 106 -3.66 9.39 -10.18
CA TYR A 106 -4.87 9.09 -9.40
C TYR A 106 -6.00 10.08 -9.69
N LEU A 107 -5.71 11.40 -9.67
CA LEU A 107 -6.68 12.44 -9.96
C LEU A 107 -7.17 12.40 -11.41
N ALA A 108 -6.29 12.00 -12.35
CA ALA A 108 -6.64 11.76 -13.75
C ALA A 108 -7.42 10.45 -13.96
N ARG A 109 -7.61 9.62 -12.93
CA ARG A 109 -8.25 8.30 -12.98
C ARG A 109 -7.52 7.32 -13.93
N ASP A 110 -6.22 7.50 -14.12
CA ASP A 110 -5.41 6.68 -15.02
C ASP A 110 -4.83 5.48 -14.27
N LEU A 111 -5.59 4.39 -14.24
CA LEU A 111 -5.17 3.13 -13.61
C LEU A 111 -3.95 2.50 -14.31
N GLY A 112 -3.79 2.72 -15.62
CA GLY A 112 -2.65 2.18 -16.37
C GLY A 112 -1.34 2.89 -16.02
N LEU A 113 -1.39 4.22 -15.89
CA LEU A 113 -0.25 5.01 -15.44
C LEU A 113 0.08 4.70 -13.97
N LEU A 114 -0.92 4.57 -13.09
CA LEU A 114 -0.70 4.17 -11.70
C LEU A 114 0.03 2.82 -11.62
N GLU A 115 -0.42 1.82 -12.36
CA GLU A 115 0.21 0.49 -12.40
C GLU A 115 1.66 0.57 -12.90
N LYS A 116 1.91 1.35 -13.97
CA LYS A 116 3.25 1.58 -14.51
C LYS A 116 4.19 2.25 -13.50
N LEU A 117 3.73 3.32 -12.84
CA LEU A 117 4.51 4.04 -11.82
C LEU A 117 4.82 3.13 -10.63
N ALA A 118 3.85 2.33 -10.18
CA ALA A 118 4.03 1.36 -9.10
C ALA A 118 5.09 0.30 -9.46
N ARG A 119 5.03 -0.29 -10.66
CA ARG A 119 6.05 -1.25 -11.12
C ARG A 119 7.44 -0.62 -11.18
N ASN A 120 7.56 0.58 -11.73
CA ASN A 120 8.85 1.30 -11.82
C ASN A 120 9.44 1.65 -10.45
N SER A 121 8.61 1.65 -9.40
CA SER A 121 9.05 1.92 -8.03
C SER A 121 9.69 0.72 -7.34
N MET A 122 9.43 -0.52 -7.83
CA MET A 122 9.83 -1.78 -7.18
C MET A 122 11.32 -2.13 -7.28
N GLY A 123 12.15 -1.25 -7.85
CA GLY A 123 13.61 -1.43 -7.92
C GLY A 123 14.00 -2.51 -8.93
N ASP A 124 15.31 -2.74 -9.04
CA ASP A 124 15.87 -3.57 -10.11
C ASP A 124 16.05 -5.05 -9.73
N ASP A 125 15.73 -5.47 -8.49
CA ASP A 125 15.79 -6.88 -8.06
C ASP A 125 14.50 -7.61 -8.46
N PRO A 126 14.52 -8.47 -9.49
CA PRO A 126 13.29 -9.09 -10.00
C PRO A 126 12.67 -10.09 -9.01
N ARG A 127 13.50 -10.75 -8.19
CA ARG A 127 13.05 -11.70 -7.17
C ARG A 127 12.31 -10.95 -6.05
N LEU A 128 12.86 -9.83 -5.62
CA LEU A 128 12.23 -8.98 -4.61
C LEU A 128 10.94 -8.37 -5.15
N ALA A 129 10.97 -7.81 -6.37
CA ALA A 129 9.78 -7.25 -7.03
C ALA A 129 8.66 -8.30 -7.17
N GLN A 130 8.98 -9.53 -7.55
CA GLN A 130 8.02 -10.63 -7.60
C GLN A 130 7.44 -10.95 -6.21
N THR A 131 8.29 -11.05 -5.19
CA THR A 131 7.86 -11.35 -3.81
C THR A 131 6.92 -10.27 -3.27
N ILE A 132 7.24 -9.00 -3.54
CA ILE A 132 6.41 -7.85 -3.16
C ILE A 132 5.10 -7.86 -3.95
N GLY A 133 5.15 -8.03 -5.27
CA GLY A 133 3.95 -8.06 -6.12
C GLY A 133 2.96 -9.14 -5.69
N GLN A 134 3.46 -10.35 -5.40
CA GLN A 134 2.64 -11.43 -4.87
C GLN A 134 1.98 -11.06 -3.54
N ARG A 135 2.79 -10.62 -2.56
CA ARG A 135 2.31 -10.36 -1.19
C ARG A 135 1.44 -9.11 -1.07
N ILE A 136 1.76 -8.03 -1.77
CA ILE A 136 1.11 -6.71 -1.62
C ILE A 136 -0.07 -6.53 -2.56
N VAL A 137 -0.13 -7.27 -3.68
CA VAL A 137 -1.22 -7.12 -4.64
C VAL A 137 -2.03 -8.40 -4.73
N ILE A 138 -1.41 -9.51 -5.14
CA ILE A 138 -2.15 -10.73 -5.52
C ILE A 138 -2.84 -11.36 -4.30
N ASP A 139 -2.10 -11.66 -3.24
CA ASP A 139 -2.62 -12.36 -2.06
C ASP A 139 -3.69 -11.53 -1.33
N ARG A 140 -3.51 -10.21 -1.31
CA ARG A 140 -4.45 -9.27 -0.70
C ARG A 140 -5.71 -9.13 -1.55
N ASN A 141 -5.58 -9.00 -2.86
CA ASN A 141 -6.73 -8.91 -3.76
C ASN A 141 -7.61 -10.15 -3.66
N ALA A 142 -7.01 -11.35 -3.67
CA ALA A 142 -7.74 -12.60 -3.49
C ALA A 142 -8.53 -12.62 -2.18
N ARG A 143 -7.88 -12.28 -1.05
CA ARG A 143 -8.52 -12.24 0.27
C ARG A 143 -9.62 -11.19 0.37
N MET A 144 -9.37 -9.98 -0.15
CA MET A 144 -10.34 -8.91 -0.14
C MET A 144 -11.58 -9.26 -0.96
N VAL A 145 -11.38 -9.86 -2.15
CA VAL A 145 -12.50 -10.29 -2.99
C VAL A 145 -13.26 -11.44 -2.33
N GLU A 146 -12.57 -12.46 -1.80
CA GLU A 146 -13.20 -13.55 -1.05
C GLU A 146 -14.14 -13.02 0.06
N ARG A 147 -13.66 -12.05 0.84
CA ARG A 147 -14.44 -11.42 1.93
C ARG A 147 -15.54 -10.49 1.43
N LEU A 148 -15.37 -9.89 0.25
CA LEU A 148 -16.34 -8.99 -0.35
C LEU A 148 -17.52 -9.75 -0.98
N LEU A 149 -17.29 -10.92 -1.56
CA LEU A 149 -18.31 -11.67 -2.31
C LEU A 149 -19.59 -11.98 -1.50
N PRO A 150 -19.53 -12.42 -0.22
CA PRO A 150 -20.74 -12.59 0.58
C PRO A 150 -21.51 -11.29 0.81
N LEU A 151 -20.80 -10.18 1.02
CA LEU A 151 -21.41 -8.86 1.27
C LEU A 151 -22.17 -8.37 0.03
N LEU A 152 -21.63 -8.61 -1.16
CA LEU A 152 -22.30 -8.28 -2.43
C LEU A 152 -23.59 -9.08 -2.66
N ARG A 153 -23.72 -10.27 -2.07
CA ARG A 153 -24.95 -11.08 -2.13
C ARG A 153 -26.02 -10.60 -1.17
N GLU A 154 -25.63 -10.00 -0.04
CA GLU A 154 -26.55 -9.44 0.95
C GLU A 154 -27.21 -8.14 0.44
N GLY A 155 -26.52 -7.36 -0.40
CA GLY A 155 -27.08 -6.17 -1.02
C GLY A 155 -26.03 -5.19 -1.53
N SER A 156 -26.44 -3.94 -1.74
CA SER A 156 -25.55 -2.89 -2.21
C SER A 156 -24.58 -2.45 -1.13
N VAL A 157 -23.28 -2.43 -1.47
CA VAL A 157 -22.21 -1.97 -0.59
C VAL A 157 -21.37 -0.88 -1.27
N PHE A 158 -20.83 0.03 -0.47
CA PHE A 158 -19.77 0.93 -0.90
C PHE A 158 -18.42 0.34 -0.44
N VAL A 159 -17.48 0.17 -1.36
CA VAL A 159 -16.17 -0.43 -1.10
C VAL A 159 -15.09 0.61 -1.40
N ALA A 160 -14.28 0.92 -0.40
CA ALA A 160 -13.10 1.78 -0.54
C ALA A 160 -11.83 0.93 -0.44
N VAL A 161 -11.02 0.92 -1.50
CA VAL A 161 -9.72 0.24 -1.58
C VAL A 161 -8.73 1.13 -2.32
N GLY A 162 -7.44 0.93 -2.06
CA GLY A 162 -6.38 1.63 -2.79
C GLY A 162 -6.45 1.35 -4.29
N ALA A 163 -6.24 2.37 -5.12
CA ALA A 163 -6.44 2.27 -6.59
C ALA A 163 -5.56 1.19 -7.25
N LEU A 164 -4.37 0.90 -6.70
CA LEU A 164 -3.49 -0.16 -7.21
C LEU A 164 -4.03 -1.58 -7.01
N HIS A 165 -5.09 -1.77 -6.22
CA HIS A 165 -5.78 -3.05 -6.11
C HIS A 165 -6.73 -3.31 -7.29
N LEU A 166 -7.01 -2.32 -8.14
CA LEU A 166 -7.99 -2.42 -9.22
C LEU A 166 -7.45 -2.99 -10.55
N PRO A 167 -6.30 -2.54 -11.09
CA PRO A 167 -5.85 -2.95 -12.42
C PRO A 167 -5.19 -4.33 -12.44
N GLY A 168 -5.03 -4.88 -13.65
CA GLY A 168 -4.28 -6.11 -13.91
C GLY A 168 -5.12 -7.39 -13.87
N PRO A 169 -4.52 -8.53 -14.25
CA PRO A 169 -5.19 -9.84 -14.23
C PRO A 169 -5.57 -10.26 -12.80
N ASP A 170 -4.70 -9.98 -11.82
CA ASP A 170 -4.94 -10.26 -10.40
C ASP A 170 -5.63 -9.10 -9.67
N GLY A 171 -6.04 -8.06 -10.40
CA GLY A 171 -6.77 -6.90 -9.87
C GLY A 171 -8.18 -7.26 -9.44
N MET A 172 -8.71 -6.57 -8.43
CA MET A 172 -10.07 -6.79 -7.93
C MET A 172 -11.13 -6.66 -9.02
N LEU A 173 -10.94 -5.80 -10.02
CA LEU A 173 -11.89 -5.67 -11.13
C LEU A 173 -11.95 -6.95 -12.00
N SER A 174 -10.83 -7.62 -12.19
CA SER A 174 -10.75 -8.88 -12.94
C SER A 174 -11.33 -10.03 -12.13
N LEU A 175 -10.94 -10.15 -10.86
CA LEU A 175 -11.44 -11.16 -9.94
C LEU A 175 -12.96 -11.08 -9.73
N LEU A 176 -13.53 -9.86 -9.69
CA LEU A 176 -14.98 -9.68 -9.60
C LEU A 176 -15.69 -10.13 -10.89
N ARG A 177 -15.12 -9.89 -12.07
CA ARG A 177 -15.68 -10.40 -13.34
C ARG A 177 -15.64 -11.92 -13.40
N GLU A 178 -14.54 -12.53 -12.97
CA GLU A 178 -14.41 -14.00 -12.87
C GLU A 178 -15.43 -14.60 -11.91
N ALA A 179 -15.78 -13.87 -10.83
CA ALA A 179 -16.85 -14.25 -9.92
C ALA A 179 -18.27 -14.00 -10.47
N GLY A 180 -18.41 -13.58 -11.73
CA GLY A 180 -19.68 -13.40 -12.42
C GLY A 180 -20.33 -12.02 -12.30
N TYR A 181 -19.62 -11.02 -11.76
CA TYR A 181 -20.16 -9.67 -11.61
C TYR A 181 -19.92 -8.81 -12.85
N GLY A 182 -20.94 -8.02 -13.21
CA GLY A 182 -20.79 -6.94 -14.18
C GLY A 182 -19.98 -5.79 -13.57
N VAL A 183 -18.91 -5.39 -14.25
CA VAL A 183 -18.05 -4.28 -13.82
C VAL A 183 -18.12 -3.16 -14.86
N SER A 184 -18.57 -1.98 -14.42
CA SER A 184 -18.66 -0.77 -15.23
C SER A 184 -18.08 0.42 -14.47
N VAL A 185 -17.64 1.44 -15.20
CA VAL A 185 -17.18 2.69 -14.59
C VAL A 185 -18.39 3.58 -14.31
N ALA A 186 -18.49 4.07 -13.08
CA ALA A 186 -19.46 5.10 -12.71
C ALA A 186 -18.81 6.48 -12.86
N TYR A 187 -19.46 7.38 -13.60
CA TYR A 187 -19.04 8.78 -13.79
C TYR A 187 -20.11 9.73 -13.27
#